data_AF-A0A1S9TI74-F1
#
_entry.id   AF-A0A1S9TI74-F1
#
_cell.length_a   1.000
_cell.length_b   1.000
_cell.length_c   1.000
_cell.angle_alpha   90.00
_cell.angle_beta   90.00
_cell.angle_gamma   90.00
#
_symmetry.space_group_name_H-M   'P 1'
#
loop_
_entity.id
_entity.type
_entity.pdbx_description
1 polymer ?
#
loop_
_entity_poly.entity_id
_entity_poly.type
_entity_poly.pdbx_seq_one_letter_code
_entity_poly.pdbx_strand_id
1 'polypeptide(L)'
;MKNATHFIVFDIERNFRPYKSEDPSEIVDIGAVKIDVSTMKVIGEFSELVKPSAPLTRHTTKLTGITKKDLIGVGNFPQIIEKFIQFIGEDSIFVSWGKEDYRFLSQDCTLYGVECPCMEKESRFDVQKFVFQAYEELFERTPSLQLAVDQLGLTWEGKQHRALADAENTANIFLKVYGERDINKRYKRHGELELVKNGKLTEKAKKRMRKWVFKELRKNTERPFVWNAFESSDTWESITERYYISESAVELLKKHFPTAVRKAERQLRYLAEMEKVVEES
;
A
#
# COMPACT_ATOMS: atom_id res chain seq x y z
N MET A 1 1.13 6.33 17.48
CA MET A 1 2.54 5.95 17.71
C MET A 1 2.96 5.93 19.19
N LYS A 2 2.07 6.22 20.16
CA LYS A 2 2.46 6.18 21.58
C LYS A 2 2.83 4.75 21.94
N ASN A 3 4.08 4.55 22.36
CA ASN A 3 4.76 3.31 22.82
C ASN A 3 5.70 2.62 21.82
N ALA A 4 5.79 3.04 20.56
CA ALA A 4 6.76 2.42 19.65
C ALA A 4 8.20 2.80 20.02
N THR A 5 9.08 1.79 20.07
CA THR A 5 10.52 1.95 20.34
C THR A 5 11.35 1.86 19.05
N HIS A 6 10.80 1.20 18.02
CA HIS A 6 11.48 1.02 16.74
C HIS A 6 10.57 1.34 15.55
N PHE A 7 11.18 1.85 14.49
CA PHE A 7 10.63 1.75 13.14
C PHE A 7 11.30 0.60 12.40
N ILE A 8 10.50 -0.25 11.75
CA ILE A 8 10.97 -1.31 10.87
C ILE A 8 10.63 -0.89 9.45
N VAL A 9 11.60 -0.31 8.75
CA VAL A 9 11.45 0.04 7.34
C VAL A 9 11.74 -1.21 6.53
N PHE A 10 10.77 -1.74 5.81
CA PHE A 10 10.93 -3.00 5.08
C PHE A 10 10.39 -2.94 3.67
N ASP A 11 10.93 -3.82 2.83
CA ASP A 11 10.54 -4.05 1.44
C ASP A 11 10.57 -5.57 1.17
N ILE A 12 9.76 -6.01 0.20
CA ILE A 12 9.57 -7.41 -0.14
C ILE A 12 9.58 -7.58 -1.65
N GLU A 13 10.44 -8.48 -2.13
CA GLU A 13 10.36 -8.94 -3.51
C GLU A 13 9.58 -10.24 -3.61
N ARG A 14 8.77 -10.34 -4.67
CA ARG A 14 7.86 -11.46 -4.86
C ARG A 14 8.10 -12.17 -6.19
N ASN A 15 7.98 -13.49 -6.17
CA ASN A 15 7.96 -14.32 -7.36
C ASN A 15 6.60 -14.20 -8.06
N PHE A 16 6.47 -13.19 -8.93
CA PHE A 16 5.23 -12.94 -9.65
C PHE A 16 4.88 -14.05 -10.62
N ARG A 17 3.59 -14.38 -10.67
CA ARG A 17 3.03 -15.40 -11.55
C ARG A 17 2.21 -14.80 -12.68
N PRO A 18 2.21 -15.43 -13.89
CA PRO A 18 1.25 -15.11 -14.93
C PRO A 18 -0.20 -15.31 -14.44
N TYR A 19 -1.12 -14.62 -15.10
CA TYR A 19 -2.55 -14.79 -14.86
C TYR A 19 -2.97 -16.26 -15.05
N LYS A 20 -3.74 -16.81 -14.10
CA LYS A 20 -4.19 -18.22 -14.04
C LYS A 20 -3.10 -19.28 -13.83
N SER A 21 -1.93 -18.90 -13.34
CA SER A 21 -0.94 -19.87 -12.86
C SER A 21 -1.50 -20.69 -11.70
N GLU A 22 -1.21 -21.99 -11.68
CA GLU A 22 -1.49 -22.89 -10.54
C GLU A 22 -0.48 -22.67 -9.41
N ASP A 23 0.77 -22.35 -9.75
CA ASP A 23 1.80 -22.03 -8.76
C ASP A 23 1.47 -20.73 -8.01
N PRO A 24 1.69 -20.66 -6.68
CA PRO A 24 1.46 -19.45 -5.89
C PRO A 24 2.51 -18.37 -6.19
N SER A 25 2.13 -17.10 -6.01
CA SER A 25 3.10 -16.00 -5.93
C SER A 25 3.63 -15.92 -4.51
N GLU A 26 4.94 -16.02 -4.33
CA GLU A 26 5.58 -16.18 -3.02
C GLU A 26 6.71 -15.17 -2.85
N ILE A 27 7.01 -14.80 -1.62
CA ILE A 27 8.12 -13.93 -1.26
C ILE A 27 9.44 -14.64 -1.60
N VAL A 28 10.41 -13.87 -2.11
CA VAL A 28 11.74 -14.37 -2.49
C VAL A 28 12.91 -13.54 -1.96
N ASP A 29 12.65 -12.33 -1.47
CA ASP A 29 13.63 -11.47 -0.80
C ASP A 29 12.89 -10.65 0.26
N ILE A 30 13.45 -10.58 1.47
CA ILE A 30 12.96 -9.71 2.55
C ILE A 30 14.13 -8.84 3.00
N GLY A 31 13.94 -7.53 2.89
CA GLY A 31 14.90 -6.54 3.33
C GLY A 31 14.28 -5.60 4.35
N ALA A 32 15.01 -5.27 5.41
CA ALA A 32 14.56 -4.29 6.37
C ALA A 32 15.71 -3.55 7.07
N VAL A 33 15.41 -2.34 7.50
CA VAL A 33 16.24 -1.48 8.34
C VAL A 33 15.48 -1.19 9.63
N LYS A 34 16.13 -1.39 10.76
CA LYS A 34 15.61 -1.06 12.09
C LYS A 34 16.16 0.30 12.52
N ILE A 35 15.27 1.21 12.86
CA ILE A 35 15.59 2.56 13.33
C ILE A 35 15.11 2.72 14.77
N ASP A 36 15.99 3.19 15.66
CA ASP A 36 15.63 3.55 17.03
C ASP A 36 14.83 4.86 17.05
N VAL A 37 13.65 4.85 17.67
CA VAL A 37 12.75 6.02 17.70
C VAL A 37 13.33 7.21 18.49
N SER A 38 14.17 6.95 19.50
CA SER A 38 14.70 8.00 20.38
C SER A 38 15.86 8.78 19.76
N THR A 39 16.67 8.12 18.94
CA THR A 39 17.87 8.66 18.32
C THR A 39 17.71 8.89 16.82
N MET A 40 16.69 8.29 16.20
CA MET A 40 16.46 8.25 14.76
C MET A 40 17.66 7.70 13.98
N LYS A 41 18.43 6.79 14.60
CA LYS A 41 19.57 6.13 13.98
C LYS A 41 19.20 4.72 13.56
N VAL A 42 19.79 4.27 12.45
CA VAL A 42 19.77 2.86 12.06
C VAL A 42 20.57 2.06 13.10
N ILE A 43 19.96 1.00 13.63
CA ILE A 43 20.55 0.12 14.65
C ILE A 43 20.63 -1.34 14.21
N GLY A 44 20.13 -1.67 13.02
CA GLY A 44 20.20 -3.03 12.49
C GLY A 44 19.61 -3.15 11.10
N GLU A 45 20.02 -4.19 10.41
CA GLU A 45 19.59 -4.54 9.06
C GLU A 45 19.20 -6.01 9.01
N PHE A 46 18.25 -6.34 8.14
CA PHE A 46 17.82 -7.69 7.84
C PHE A 46 17.80 -7.86 6.32
N SER A 47 18.43 -8.92 5.83
CA SER A 47 18.48 -9.22 4.39
C SER A 47 18.55 -10.73 4.21
N GLU A 48 17.42 -11.33 3.89
CA GLU A 48 17.32 -12.78 3.70
C GLU A 48 16.54 -13.08 2.42
N LEU A 49 17.13 -13.92 1.56
CA LEU A 49 16.40 -14.54 0.46
C LEU A 49 15.43 -15.58 1.02
N VAL A 50 14.34 -15.81 0.30
CA VAL A 50 13.35 -16.84 0.62
C VAL A 50 13.27 -17.82 -0.53
N LYS A 51 13.38 -19.10 -0.24
CA LYS A 51 13.23 -20.16 -1.24
C LYS A 51 11.72 -20.41 -1.50
N PRO A 52 11.21 -20.07 -2.70
CA PRO A 52 9.82 -20.33 -3.06
C PRO A 52 9.59 -21.82 -3.34
N SER A 53 8.34 -22.27 -3.26
CA SER A 53 7.97 -23.66 -3.57
C SER A 53 8.06 -23.97 -5.07
N ALA A 54 7.80 -22.97 -5.92
CA ALA A 54 7.92 -23.07 -7.38
C ALA A 54 9.05 -22.20 -7.95
N PRO A 55 9.66 -22.59 -9.11
CA PRO A 55 10.78 -21.87 -9.69
C PRO A 55 10.56 -20.35 -9.87
N LEU A 56 11.66 -19.59 -9.86
CA LEU A 56 11.61 -18.17 -10.22
C LEU A 56 11.12 -18.01 -11.67
N THR A 57 10.18 -17.08 -11.87
CA THR A 57 9.83 -16.70 -13.24
C THR A 57 10.94 -15.87 -13.86
N ARG A 58 11.03 -15.91 -15.19
CA ARG A 58 11.96 -15.04 -15.94
C ARG A 58 11.74 -13.56 -15.65
N HIS A 59 10.48 -13.16 -15.39
CA HIS A 59 10.16 -11.78 -15.04
C HIS A 59 10.78 -11.41 -13.69
N THR A 60 10.56 -12.22 -12.65
CA THR A 60 11.14 -12.01 -11.31
C THR A 60 12.67 -11.93 -11.38
N THR A 61 13.33 -12.90 -12.02
CA THR A 61 14.79 -12.90 -12.16
C THR A 61 15.30 -11.68 -12.93
N LYS A 62 14.59 -11.21 -13.95
CA LYS A 62 15.01 -10.00 -14.68
C LYS A 62 14.85 -8.74 -13.81
N LEU A 63 13.78 -8.67 -13.02
CA LEU A 63 13.45 -7.52 -12.18
C LEU A 63 14.45 -7.40 -11.02
N THR A 64 14.59 -8.46 -10.22
CA THR A 64 15.38 -8.44 -8.98
C THR A 64 16.85 -8.82 -9.20
N GLY A 65 17.11 -9.59 -10.26
CA GLY A 65 18.40 -10.24 -10.49
C GLY A 65 18.65 -11.48 -9.63
N ILE A 66 17.68 -11.91 -8.83
CA ILE A 66 17.80 -13.16 -8.06
C ILE A 66 17.72 -14.34 -9.04
N THR A 67 18.71 -15.23 -8.93
CA THR A 67 18.84 -16.40 -9.78
C THR A 67 18.54 -17.68 -9.02
N LYS A 68 18.31 -18.78 -9.76
CA LYS A 68 18.17 -20.12 -9.16
C LYS A 68 19.41 -20.52 -8.34
N LYS A 69 20.60 -20.03 -8.70
CA LYS A 69 21.84 -20.33 -7.97
C LYS A 69 21.87 -19.66 -6.60
N ASP A 70 21.36 -18.44 -6.51
CA ASP A 70 21.30 -17.67 -5.26
C ASP A 70 20.36 -18.33 -4.24
N LEU A 71 19.41 -19.16 -4.69
CA LEU A 71 18.45 -19.88 -3.86
C LEU A 71 18.92 -21.26 -3.39
N ILE A 72 20.14 -21.68 -3.75
CA ILE A 72 20.70 -22.97 -3.29
C ILE A 72 21.04 -22.84 -1.81
N GLY A 73 20.46 -23.71 -0.98
CA GLY A 73 20.69 -23.72 0.48
C GLY A 73 19.93 -22.64 1.26
N VAL A 74 19.15 -21.79 0.58
CA VAL A 74 18.32 -20.76 1.20
C VAL A 74 17.11 -21.39 1.91
N GLY A 75 16.74 -20.83 3.07
CA GLY A 75 15.59 -21.27 3.86
C GLY A 75 14.25 -21.00 3.18
N ASN A 76 13.22 -21.76 3.54
CA ASN A 76 11.86 -21.51 3.06
C ASN A 76 11.19 -20.38 3.87
N PHE A 77 10.00 -19.95 3.42
CA PHE A 77 9.30 -18.83 4.06
C PHE A 77 9.09 -19.01 5.58
N PRO A 78 8.59 -20.15 6.10
CA PRO A 78 8.47 -20.38 7.55
C PRO A 78 9.75 -20.15 8.35
N GLN A 79 10.91 -20.54 7.82
CA GLN A 79 12.19 -20.33 8.51
C GLN A 79 12.63 -18.88 8.51
N ILE A 80 12.43 -18.18 7.39
CA ILE A 80 12.90 -16.79 7.24
C ILE A 80 11.97 -15.81 7.98
N ILE A 81 10.65 -16.06 7.98
CA ILE A 81 9.71 -15.21 8.71
C ILE A 81 9.92 -15.27 10.22
N GLU A 82 10.29 -16.44 10.77
CA GLU A 82 10.62 -16.58 12.19
C GLU A 82 11.84 -15.70 12.56
N LYS A 83 12.90 -15.73 11.75
CA LYS A 83 14.05 -14.82 11.91
C LYS A 83 13.63 -13.36 11.79
N PHE A 84 12.73 -13.05 10.85
CA PHE A 84 12.26 -11.67 10.66
C PHE A 84 11.45 -11.16 11.85
N ILE A 85 10.58 -12.01 12.43
CA ILE A 85 9.83 -11.69 13.67
C ILE A 85 10.81 -11.41 14.82
N GLN A 86 11.83 -12.25 14.99
CA GLN A 86 12.89 -12.02 15.99
C GLN A 86 13.64 -10.71 15.73
N PHE A 87 13.93 -10.41 14.47
CA PHE A 87 14.55 -9.15 14.08
C PHE A 87 13.65 -7.96 14.39
N ILE A 88 12.34 -8.02 14.14
CA ILE A 88 11.40 -6.93 14.45
C ILE A 88 11.41 -6.64 15.96
N GLY A 89 11.18 -7.66 16.79
CA GLY A 89 11.01 -7.53 18.23
C GLY A 89 9.64 -6.91 18.61
N GLU A 90 9.55 -6.37 19.81
CA GLU A 90 8.32 -5.76 20.33
C GLU A 90 8.22 -4.26 19.99
N ASP A 91 7.04 -3.67 20.20
CA ASP A 91 6.80 -2.23 20.12
C ASP A 91 7.32 -1.55 18.83
N SER A 92 7.05 -2.16 17.69
CA SER A 92 7.52 -1.71 16.38
C SER A 92 6.43 -1.09 15.52
N ILE A 93 6.77 -0.01 14.80
CA ILE A 93 5.97 0.52 13.70
C ILE A 93 6.59 0.07 12.39
N PHE A 94 5.79 -0.57 11.55
CA PHE A 94 6.22 -1.00 10.23
C PHE A 94 6.08 0.13 9.23
N VAL A 95 7.16 0.44 8.55
CA VAL A 95 7.26 1.48 7.54
C VAL A 95 7.55 0.79 6.21
N SER A 96 6.82 1.12 5.16
CA SER A 96 7.11 0.63 3.81
C SER A 96 6.99 1.75 2.80
N TRP A 97 7.58 1.57 1.62
CA TRP A 97 7.40 2.54 0.55
C TRP A 97 5.92 2.61 0.18
N GLY A 98 5.27 1.47 -0.08
CA GLY A 98 3.84 1.42 -0.37
C GLY A 98 3.12 0.30 0.39
N LYS A 99 1.79 0.34 0.38
CA LYS A 99 0.96 -0.61 1.16
C LYS A 99 1.05 -2.10 0.74
N GLU A 100 1.69 -2.42 -0.37
CA GLU A 100 1.62 -3.76 -0.97
C GLU A 100 2.41 -4.80 -0.17
N ASP A 101 3.53 -4.41 0.45
CA ASP A 101 4.41 -5.32 1.18
C ASP A 101 3.72 -5.93 2.40
N TYR A 102 2.92 -5.13 3.12
CA TYR A 102 2.06 -5.63 4.20
C TYR A 102 1.13 -6.75 3.72
N ARG A 103 0.56 -6.59 2.52
CA ARG A 103 -0.35 -7.58 1.94
C ARG A 103 0.41 -8.83 1.51
N PHE A 104 1.59 -8.68 0.93
CA PHE A 104 2.41 -9.82 0.50
C PHE A 104 2.84 -10.66 1.70
N LEU A 105 3.31 -10.02 2.78
CA LEU A 105 3.69 -10.71 4.00
C LEU A 105 2.53 -11.48 4.63
N SER A 106 1.36 -10.83 4.78
CA SER A 106 0.16 -11.51 5.30
C SER A 106 -0.32 -12.65 4.39
N GLN A 107 -0.17 -12.54 3.07
CA GLN A 107 -0.56 -13.59 2.14
C GLN A 107 0.32 -14.83 2.28
N ASP A 108 1.64 -14.67 2.37
CA ASP A 108 2.55 -15.79 2.53
C ASP A 108 2.44 -16.41 3.95
N CYS A 109 2.24 -15.61 5.00
CA CYS A 109 1.90 -16.16 6.32
C CYS A 109 0.64 -17.02 6.28
N THR A 110 -0.40 -16.57 5.59
CA THR A 110 -1.64 -17.34 5.39
C THR A 110 -1.39 -18.61 4.57
N LEU A 111 -0.65 -18.50 3.46
CA LEU A 111 -0.34 -19.61 2.56
C LEU A 111 0.39 -20.74 3.29
N TYR A 112 1.31 -20.39 4.19
CA TYR A 112 2.13 -21.34 4.93
C TYR A 112 1.59 -21.70 6.31
N GLY A 113 0.48 -21.10 6.76
CA GLY A 113 -0.12 -21.36 8.06
C GLY A 113 0.79 -20.98 9.24
N VAL A 114 1.58 -19.91 9.10
CA VAL A 114 2.52 -19.42 10.12
C VAL A 114 2.07 -18.09 10.70
N GLU A 115 2.62 -17.74 11.86
CA GLU A 115 2.37 -16.45 12.48
C GLU A 115 2.83 -15.31 11.56
N CYS A 116 2.01 -14.25 11.52
CA CYS A 116 2.34 -13.02 10.81
C CYS A 116 2.68 -11.95 11.85
N PRO A 117 3.74 -11.14 11.65
CA PRO A 117 4.01 -10.02 12.54
C PRO A 117 2.77 -9.14 12.74
N CYS A 118 2.56 -8.68 13.96
CA CYS A 118 1.41 -7.84 14.31
C CYS A 118 1.51 -6.47 13.62
N MET A 119 1.00 -6.42 12.39
CA MET A 119 0.94 -5.21 11.58
C MET A 119 -0.47 -4.63 11.69
N GLU A 120 -0.97 -4.29 12.87
CA GLU A 120 -2.26 -3.59 12.95
C GLU A 120 -2.20 -2.25 12.20
N LYS A 121 -3.35 -1.72 11.78
CA LYS A 121 -3.40 -0.52 10.93
C LYS A 121 -2.68 0.68 11.56
N GLU A 122 -2.75 0.81 12.88
CA GLU A 122 -2.13 1.85 13.70
C GLU A 122 -0.61 1.70 13.81
N SER A 123 -0.09 0.51 13.49
CA SER A 123 1.32 0.14 13.49
C SER A 123 1.94 0.14 12.08
N ARG A 124 1.26 0.75 11.09
CA ARG A 124 1.74 0.87 9.70
C ARG A 124 1.94 2.32 9.29
N PHE A 125 3.01 2.59 8.54
CA PHE A 125 3.27 3.88 7.92
C PHE A 125 3.66 3.73 6.44
N ASP A 126 2.83 4.28 5.56
CA ASP A 126 3.01 4.27 4.11
C ASP A 126 3.74 5.55 3.68
N VAL A 127 5.04 5.43 3.39
CA VAL A 127 5.93 6.56 3.08
C VAL A 127 5.55 7.21 1.76
N GLN A 128 5.24 6.44 0.72
CA GLN A 128 4.82 6.96 -0.58
C GLN A 128 3.57 7.82 -0.44
N LYS A 129 2.58 7.35 0.31
CA LYS A 129 1.36 8.12 0.57
C LYS A 129 1.68 9.39 1.35
N PHE A 130 2.52 9.31 2.38
CA PHE A 130 2.91 10.50 3.15
C PHE A 130 3.63 11.53 2.27
N VAL A 131 4.70 11.12 1.59
CA VAL A 131 5.49 11.95 0.65
C VAL A 131 4.58 12.57 -0.39
N PHE A 132 3.72 11.77 -1.00
CA PHE A 132 2.77 12.26 -1.98
C PHE A 132 1.85 13.33 -1.38
N GLN A 133 1.33 13.18 -0.16
CA GLN A 133 0.46 14.21 0.43
C GLN A 133 1.21 15.46 0.91
N ALA A 134 2.40 15.29 1.48
CA ALA A 134 3.13 16.35 2.20
C ALA A 134 4.03 17.23 1.30
N TYR A 135 4.31 16.78 0.08
CA TYR A 135 5.16 17.46 -0.92
C TYR A 135 4.38 17.60 -2.24
N GLU A 136 3.26 18.32 -2.19
CA GLU A 136 2.38 18.50 -3.35
C GLU A 136 3.11 19.13 -4.55
N GLU A 137 4.00 20.08 -4.27
CA GLU A 137 4.80 20.82 -5.22
C GLU A 137 5.82 19.97 -5.98
N LEU A 138 6.27 18.86 -5.40
CA LEU A 138 7.27 17.98 -6.02
C LEU A 138 6.65 16.89 -6.89
N PHE A 139 5.39 16.54 -6.65
CA PHE A 139 4.78 15.36 -7.24
C PHE A 139 3.36 15.63 -7.74
N GLU A 140 3.16 15.65 -9.07
CA GLU A 140 1.82 15.71 -9.67
C GLU A 140 1.04 14.39 -9.52
N ARG A 141 1.75 13.27 -9.42
CA ARG A 141 1.22 11.91 -9.30
C ARG A 141 1.95 11.17 -8.19
N THR A 142 1.35 10.08 -7.70
CA THR A 142 2.00 9.20 -6.72
C THR A 142 3.37 8.74 -7.27
N PRO A 143 4.49 9.07 -6.61
CA PRO A 143 5.83 8.83 -7.16
C PRO A 143 6.27 7.37 -6.98
N SER A 144 7.15 6.89 -7.85
CA SER A 144 7.97 5.70 -7.56
C SER A 144 9.02 6.01 -6.50
N LEU A 145 9.60 4.99 -5.84
CA LEU A 145 10.66 5.17 -4.85
C LEU A 145 11.84 5.95 -5.44
N GLN A 146 12.37 5.52 -6.60
CA GLN A 146 13.47 6.20 -7.30
C GLN A 146 13.18 7.69 -7.56
N LEU A 147 12.04 8.01 -8.17
CA LEU A 147 11.65 9.41 -8.40
C LEU A 147 11.59 10.22 -7.10
N ALA A 148 11.14 9.63 -5.99
CA ALA A 148 11.09 10.32 -4.72
C ALA A 148 12.48 10.55 -4.11
N VAL A 149 13.39 9.58 -4.22
CA VAL A 149 14.81 9.75 -3.87
C VAL A 149 15.37 10.96 -4.61
N ASP A 150 15.21 10.99 -5.94
CA ASP A 150 15.75 12.05 -6.79
C ASP A 150 15.15 13.42 -6.47
N GLN A 151 13.82 13.53 -6.40
CA GLN A 151 13.12 14.82 -6.17
C GLN A 151 13.31 15.37 -4.76
N LEU A 152 13.59 14.51 -3.77
CA LEU A 152 13.93 14.92 -2.41
C LEU A 152 15.42 15.25 -2.26
N GLY A 153 16.20 15.21 -3.35
CA GLY A 153 17.64 15.52 -3.33
C GLY A 153 18.47 14.49 -2.58
N LEU A 154 17.99 13.25 -2.49
CA LEU A 154 18.74 12.10 -1.97
C LEU A 154 19.46 11.41 -3.13
N THR A 155 20.42 10.54 -2.81
CA THR A 155 21.12 9.71 -3.81
C THR A 155 20.67 8.26 -3.63
N TRP A 156 20.40 7.59 -4.75
CA TRP A 156 20.07 6.18 -4.73
C TRP A 156 21.29 5.33 -4.37
N GLU A 157 21.11 4.43 -3.41
CA GLU A 157 22.14 3.48 -2.97
C GLU A 157 21.73 2.04 -3.27
N GLY A 158 22.71 1.18 -3.58
CA GLY A 158 22.46 -0.22 -3.89
C GLY A 158 21.77 -0.46 -5.24
N LYS A 159 21.25 -1.67 -5.42
CA LYS A 159 20.61 -2.10 -6.67
C LYS A 159 19.10 -2.11 -6.51
N GLN A 160 18.40 -1.34 -7.36
CA GLN A 160 16.93 -1.34 -7.42
C GLN A 160 16.36 -2.76 -7.56
N HIS A 161 15.26 -3.01 -6.85
CA HIS A 161 14.60 -4.32 -6.76
C HIS A 161 15.42 -5.40 -6.05
N ARG A 162 16.29 -4.97 -5.13
CA ARG A 162 16.79 -5.80 -4.04
C ARG A 162 16.17 -5.27 -2.76
N ALA A 163 15.52 -6.15 -2.02
CA ALA A 163 14.65 -5.73 -0.93
C ALA A 163 15.40 -4.88 0.13
N LEU A 164 16.65 -5.23 0.49
CA LEU A 164 17.40 -4.41 1.45
C LEU A 164 17.71 -3.01 0.88
N ALA A 165 18.14 -2.91 -0.37
CA ALA A 165 18.44 -1.62 -1.00
C ALA A 165 17.19 -0.74 -1.10
N ASP A 166 16.04 -1.31 -1.47
CA ASP A 166 14.79 -0.57 -1.54
C ASP A 166 14.31 -0.15 -0.12
N ALA A 167 14.52 -0.99 0.90
CA ALA A 167 14.27 -0.65 2.31
C ALA A 167 15.19 0.47 2.84
N GLU A 168 16.49 0.45 2.51
CA GLU A 168 17.47 1.50 2.86
C GLU A 168 17.11 2.84 2.23
N ASN A 169 16.79 2.86 0.93
CA ASN A 169 16.36 4.09 0.25
C ASN A 169 15.03 4.60 0.80
N THR A 170 14.11 3.71 1.16
CA THR A 170 12.87 4.07 1.87
C THR A 170 13.18 4.66 3.25
N ALA A 171 14.14 4.12 3.98
CA ALA A 171 14.57 4.61 5.28
C ALA A 171 15.20 6.00 5.18
N ASN A 172 16.02 6.25 4.15
CA ASN A 172 16.61 7.55 3.87
C ASN A 172 15.53 8.62 3.60
N ILE A 173 14.51 8.28 2.80
CA ILE A 173 13.34 9.16 2.61
C ILE A 173 12.61 9.36 3.94
N PHE A 174 12.31 8.29 4.66
CA PHE A 174 11.56 8.35 5.91
C PHE A 174 12.24 9.27 6.94
N LEU A 175 13.55 9.11 7.15
CA LEU A 175 14.36 9.93 8.06
C LEU A 175 14.35 11.41 7.63
N LYS A 176 14.55 11.69 6.34
CA LYS A 176 14.50 13.05 5.80
C LYS A 176 13.13 13.69 6.07
N VAL A 177 12.05 13.01 5.68
CA VAL A 177 10.71 13.60 5.82
C VAL A 177 10.25 13.69 7.27
N TYR A 178 10.73 12.80 8.15
CA TYR A 178 10.52 12.89 9.60
C TYR A 178 11.14 14.17 10.17
N GLY A 179 12.34 14.56 9.70
CA GLY A 179 13.00 15.80 10.10
C GLY A 179 12.37 17.08 9.53
N GLU A 180 11.71 16.98 8.37
CA GLU A 180 11.18 18.14 7.62
C GLU A 180 9.68 18.38 7.77
N ARG A 181 8.91 17.36 8.21
CA ARG A 181 7.44 17.39 8.28
C ARG A 181 6.94 16.60 9.50
N ASP A 182 5.85 17.06 10.10
CA ASP A 182 5.15 16.27 11.13
C ASP A 182 4.47 15.06 10.49
N ILE A 183 4.98 13.86 10.77
CA ILE A 183 4.45 12.60 10.24
C ILE A 183 3.08 12.20 10.83
N ASN A 184 2.65 12.84 11.93
CA ASN A 184 1.31 12.65 12.49
C ASN A 184 0.26 13.55 11.83
N LYS A 185 0.71 14.58 11.10
CA LYS A 185 -0.18 15.53 10.43
C LYS A 185 -0.73 14.94 9.14
N ARG A 186 -2.01 15.20 8.88
CA ARG A 186 -2.65 14.92 7.59
C ARG A 186 -2.50 16.12 6.66
N TYR A 187 -1.73 15.94 5.59
CA TYR A 187 -1.58 16.93 4.53
C TYR A 187 -2.68 16.74 3.48
N LYS A 188 -3.28 17.85 3.06
CA LYS A 188 -4.33 17.87 2.02
C LYS A 188 -3.76 18.40 0.73
N ARG A 189 -4.23 17.84 -0.37
CA ARG A 189 -3.83 18.22 -1.73
C ARG A 189 -4.90 18.95 -2.51
N HIS A 190 -4.48 19.85 -3.39
CA HIS A 190 -5.33 20.56 -4.34
C HIS A 190 -5.48 19.80 -5.69
N GLY A 191 -4.45 19.06 -6.13
CA GLY A 191 -4.28 18.76 -7.56
C GLY A 191 -4.73 17.42 -8.14
N GLU A 192 -4.87 16.33 -7.39
CA GLU A 192 -4.85 14.99 -8.04
C GLU A 192 -6.23 14.38 -8.41
N LEU A 193 -7.32 14.89 -7.84
CA LEU A 193 -8.63 14.30 -8.15
C LEU A 193 -9.13 14.68 -9.55
N GLU A 194 -8.68 15.82 -10.10
CA GLU A 194 -9.15 16.39 -11.38
C GLU A 194 -10.67 16.21 -11.54
N LEU A 195 -11.43 16.62 -10.52
CA LEU A 195 -12.85 16.29 -10.45
C LEU A 195 -13.63 16.98 -11.57
N VAL A 196 -13.23 18.21 -11.90
CA VAL A 196 -13.96 19.11 -12.80
C VAL A 196 -13.02 19.60 -13.90
N LYS A 197 -13.49 19.55 -15.13
CA LYS A 197 -12.84 20.19 -16.30
C LYS A 197 -13.93 20.88 -17.12
N ASN A 198 -13.71 22.14 -17.48
CA ASN A 198 -14.67 22.96 -18.25
C ASN A 198 -16.09 22.96 -17.61
N GLY A 199 -16.17 23.12 -16.28
CA GLY A 199 -17.43 23.17 -15.54
C GLY A 199 -18.20 21.84 -15.44
N LYS A 200 -17.62 20.71 -15.87
CA LYS A 200 -18.26 19.38 -15.83
C LYS A 200 -17.39 18.35 -15.13
N LEU A 201 -18.01 17.33 -14.55
CA LEU A 201 -17.27 16.19 -14.01
C LEU A 201 -16.48 15.47 -15.11
N THR A 202 -15.21 15.18 -14.83
CA THR A 202 -14.40 14.32 -15.70
C THR A 202 -14.90 12.87 -15.63
N GLU A 203 -14.61 12.06 -16.66
CA GLU A 203 -14.93 10.62 -16.62
C GLU A 203 -14.18 9.89 -15.50
N LYS A 204 -12.96 10.35 -15.17
CA LYS A 204 -12.18 9.88 -14.02
C LYS A 204 -12.94 10.16 -12.71
N ALA A 205 -13.51 11.36 -12.55
CA ALA A 205 -14.32 11.74 -11.40
C ALA A 205 -15.57 10.87 -11.26
N LYS A 206 -16.31 10.65 -12.35
CA LYS A 206 -17.50 9.77 -12.34
C LYS A 206 -17.13 8.32 -11.96
N LYS A 207 -16.00 7.80 -12.46
CA LYS A 207 -15.48 6.48 -12.10
C LYS A 207 -15.06 6.41 -10.62
N ARG A 208 -14.39 7.45 -10.11
CA ARG A 208 -14.02 7.56 -8.68
C ARG A 208 -15.29 7.59 -7.81
N MET A 209 -16.28 8.42 -8.16
CA MET A 209 -17.55 8.52 -7.45
C MET A 209 -18.25 7.17 -7.32
N ARG A 210 -18.35 6.42 -8.44
CA ARG A 210 -18.90 5.06 -8.42
C ARG A 210 -18.14 4.14 -7.47
N LYS A 211 -16.81 4.18 -7.45
CA LYS A 211 -15.99 3.36 -6.55
C LYS A 211 -16.21 3.72 -5.08
N TRP A 212 -16.32 5.01 -4.77
CA TRP A 212 -16.56 5.47 -3.40
C TRP A 212 -17.93 5.03 -2.90
N VAL A 213 -18.97 5.23 -3.71
CA VAL A 213 -20.33 4.75 -3.42
C VAL A 213 -20.37 3.24 -3.26
N PHE A 214 -19.74 2.50 -4.17
CA PHE A 214 -19.68 1.04 -4.10
C PHE A 214 -19.02 0.54 -2.81
N LYS A 215 -17.95 1.19 -2.35
CA LYS A 215 -17.27 0.84 -1.09
C LYS A 215 -18.20 0.99 0.11
N GLU A 216 -18.98 2.06 0.18
CA GLU A 216 -19.92 2.28 1.29
C GLU A 216 -21.15 1.37 1.21
N LEU A 217 -21.68 1.13 0.00
CA LEU A 217 -22.77 0.18 -0.18
C LEU A 217 -22.40 -1.27 0.15
N ARG A 218 -21.11 -1.64 0.10
CA ARG A 218 -20.64 -2.97 0.57
C ARG A 218 -20.69 -3.11 2.09
N LYS A 219 -20.52 -2.01 2.82
CA LYS A 219 -20.57 -1.99 4.29
C LYS A 219 -21.99 -1.81 4.81
N ASN A 220 -22.85 -1.14 4.03
CA ASN A 220 -24.10 -0.58 4.51
C ASN A 220 -25.30 -1.09 3.70
N THR A 221 -26.28 -1.68 4.39
CA THR A 221 -27.48 -2.28 3.80
C THR A 221 -28.66 -1.31 3.70
N GLU A 222 -28.58 -0.12 4.30
CA GLU A 222 -29.67 0.84 4.28
C GLU A 222 -30.05 1.30 2.86
N ARG A 223 -31.35 1.36 2.62
CA ARG A 223 -31.97 1.82 1.37
C ARG A 223 -33.16 2.73 1.69
N PRO A 224 -33.27 3.90 1.03
CA PRO A 224 -32.43 4.40 -0.06
C PRO A 224 -31.08 4.98 0.42
N PHE A 225 -30.00 4.68 -0.31
CA PHE A 225 -28.70 5.28 -0.05
C PHE A 225 -28.65 6.70 -0.66
N VAL A 226 -28.74 7.71 0.19
CA VAL A 226 -28.84 9.13 -0.19
C VAL A 226 -27.52 9.88 0.01
N TRP A 227 -27.40 11.07 -0.60
CA TRP A 227 -26.18 11.87 -0.55
C TRP A 227 -25.71 12.16 0.88
N ASN A 228 -26.62 12.59 1.78
CA ASN A 228 -26.25 12.95 3.15
C ASN A 228 -25.64 11.75 3.91
N ALA A 229 -26.14 10.54 3.66
CA ALA A 229 -25.56 9.33 4.26
C ALA A 229 -24.15 9.04 3.72
N PHE A 230 -23.90 9.30 2.43
CA PHE A 230 -22.57 9.18 1.85
C PHE A 230 -21.62 10.29 2.34
N GLU A 231 -22.09 11.53 2.44
CA GLU A 231 -21.32 12.68 2.91
C GLU A 231 -20.89 12.52 4.37
N SER A 232 -21.69 11.84 5.19
CA SER A 232 -21.34 11.49 6.58
C SER A 232 -20.56 10.16 6.72
N SER A 233 -20.12 9.54 5.62
CA SER A 233 -19.45 8.23 5.66
C SER A 233 -17.93 8.35 5.84
N ASP A 234 -17.30 7.31 6.43
CA ASP A 234 -15.83 7.20 6.55
C ASP A 234 -15.11 7.36 5.20
N THR A 235 -15.74 6.94 4.10
CA THR A 235 -15.14 7.06 2.78
C THR A 235 -15.08 8.52 2.35
N TRP A 236 -16.14 9.30 2.57
CA TRP A 236 -16.13 10.72 2.26
C TRP A 236 -15.18 11.49 3.18
N GLU A 237 -15.23 11.21 4.48
CA GLU A 237 -14.27 11.75 5.46
C GLU A 237 -12.83 11.48 5.02
N SER A 238 -12.48 10.22 4.74
CA SER A 238 -11.15 9.83 4.28
C SER A 238 -10.71 10.54 2.99
N ILE A 239 -11.63 10.93 2.10
CA ILE A 239 -11.30 11.69 0.89
C ILE A 239 -11.05 13.15 1.25
N THR A 240 -11.95 13.78 1.99
CA THR A 240 -11.88 15.21 2.35
C THR A 240 -10.75 15.52 3.34
N GLU A 241 -10.28 14.52 4.09
CA GLU A 241 -9.05 14.59 4.89
C GLU A 241 -7.77 14.59 4.07
N ARG A 242 -7.81 14.14 2.81
CA ARG A 242 -6.66 14.08 1.90
C ARG A 242 -6.70 15.12 0.78
N TYR A 243 -7.88 15.62 0.44
CA TYR A 243 -8.03 16.51 -0.70
C TYR A 243 -8.91 17.70 -0.36
N TYR A 244 -8.50 18.87 -0.84
CA TYR A 244 -9.39 20.01 -0.96
C TYR A 244 -10.35 19.75 -2.13
N ILE A 245 -11.65 19.80 -1.86
CA ILE A 245 -12.69 19.67 -2.88
C ILE A 245 -13.49 20.98 -2.88
N SER A 246 -13.45 21.71 -3.99
CA SER A 246 -14.23 22.93 -4.15
C SER A 246 -15.73 22.64 -4.04
N GLU A 247 -16.52 23.58 -3.49
CA GLU A 247 -17.97 23.46 -3.39
C GLU A 247 -18.65 23.12 -4.73
N SER A 248 -18.23 23.78 -5.82
CA SER A 248 -18.73 23.48 -7.17
C SER A 248 -18.50 22.03 -7.61
N ALA A 249 -17.39 21.43 -7.19
CA ALA A 249 -17.11 20.03 -7.45
C ALA A 249 -17.99 19.11 -6.60
N VAL A 250 -18.22 19.45 -5.32
CA VAL A 250 -19.16 18.72 -4.45
C VAL A 250 -20.56 18.73 -5.05
N GLU A 251 -21.05 19.88 -5.51
CA GLU A 251 -22.38 20.02 -6.09
C GLU A 251 -22.53 19.17 -7.38
N LEU A 252 -21.51 19.17 -8.23
CA LEU A 252 -21.46 18.31 -9.41
C LEU A 252 -21.43 16.81 -9.06
N LEU A 253 -20.68 16.42 -8.03
CA LEU A 253 -20.66 15.04 -7.52
C LEU A 253 -22.02 14.65 -6.94
N LYS A 254 -22.66 15.52 -6.17
CA LYS A 254 -24.00 15.34 -5.61
C LYS A 254 -25.05 15.15 -6.70
N LYS A 255 -25.00 15.96 -7.76
CA LYS A 255 -25.86 15.79 -8.95
C LYS A 255 -25.64 14.46 -9.67
N HIS A 256 -24.40 13.96 -9.70
CA HIS A 256 -24.08 12.67 -10.33
C HIS A 256 -24.35 11.46 -9.42
N PHE A 257 -24.42 11.65 -8.09
CA PHE A 257 -24.52 10.60 -7.08
C PHE A 257 -25.60 9.54 -7.37
N PRO A 258 -26.86 9.87 -7.73
CA PRO A 258 -27.88 8.86 -8.02
C PRO A 258 -27.48 7.90 -9.16
N THR A 259 -26.73 8.39 -10.14
CA THR A 259 -26.20 7.55 -11.23
C THR A 259 -25.10 6.62 -10.74
N ALA A 260 -24.25 7.10 -9.83
CA ALA A 260 -23.21 6.28 -9.20
C ALA A 260 -23.83 5.16 -8.34
N VAL A 261 -24.87 5.46 -7.54
CA VAL A 261 -25.62 4.49 -6.73
C VAL A 261 -26.20 3.39 -7.61
N ARG A 262 -27.01 3.73 -8.62
CA ARG A 262 -27.62 2.72 -9.53
C ARG A 262 -26.58 1.80 -10.17
N LYS A 263 -25.43 2.35 -10.59
CA LYS A 263 -24.34 1.56 -11.19
C LYS A 263 -23.65 0.66 -10.18
N ALA A 264 -23.43 1.14 -8.95
CA ALA A 264 -22.81 0.38 -7.88
C ALA A 264 -23.72 -0.77 -7.40
N GLU A 265 -25.02 -0.52 -7.22
CA GLU A 265 -25.99 -1.55 -6.85
C GLU A 265 -26.11 -2.65 -7.90
N ARG A 266 -26.12 -2.29 -9.19
CA ARG A 266 -26.09 -3.27 -10.27
C ARG A 266 -24.84 -4.15 -10.21
N GLN A 267 -23.69 -3.54 -9.90
CA GLN A 267 -22.44 -4.28 -9.74
C GLN A 267 -22.50 -5.23 -8.53
N LEU A 268 -23.10 -4.80 -7.41
CA LEU A 268 -23.27 -5.67 -6.24
C LEU A 268 -24.19 -6.86 -6.52
N ARG A 269 -25.31 -6.64 -7.22
CA ARG A 269 -26.20 -7.74 -7.64
C ARG A 269 -25.48 -8.76 -8.51
N TYR A 270 -24.72 -8.29 -9.50
CA TYR A 270 -23.94 -9.17 -10.36
C TYR A 270 -22.90 -10.00 -9.58
N LEU A 271 -22.21 -9.40 -8.61
CA LEU A 271 -21.26 -10.13 -7.77
C LEU A 271 -21.94 -11.18 -6.90
N ALA A 272 -23.09 -10.85 -6.29
CA ALA A 272 -23.86 -11.80 -5.50
C ALA A 272 -24.42 -12.96 -6.34
N GLU A 273 -24.81 -12.70 -7.59
CA GLU A 273 -25.21 -13.76 -8.54
C GLU A 273 -24.04 -14.68 -8.89
N MET A 274 -22.84 -14.14 -9.10
CA MET A 274 -21.64 -14.94 -9.37
C MET A 274 -21.22 -15.80 -8.18
N GLU A 275 -21.31 -15.27 -6.96
CA GLU A 275 -20.97 -16.01 -5.73
C GLU A 275 -21.88 -17.23 -5.55
N LYS A 276 -23.19 -17.08 -5.80
CA LYS A 276 -24.14 -18.20 -5.76
C LYS A 276 -23.82 -19.30 -6.78
N VAL A 277 -23.46 -18.93 -8.00
CA VAL A 277 -23.09 -19.89 -9.05
C VAL A 277 -21.84 -20.70 -8.68
N VAL A 278 -20.91 -20.12 -7.92
CA VAL A 278 -19.70 -20.81 -7.44
C VAL A 278 -20.00 -21.69 -6.22
N GLU A 279 -20.94 -21.31 -5.36
CA GLU A 279 -21.38 -22.15 -4.23
C GLU A 279 -22.24 -23.36 -4.66
N GLU A 280 -22.94 -23.24 -5.79
CA GLU A 280 -23.78 -24.30 -6.37
C GLU A 280 -23.01 -25.27 -7.30
N SER A 281 -21.72 -25.03 -7.55
CA SER A 281 -20.85 -25.82 -8.45
C SER A 281 -19.77 -26.61 -7.71
#